data_AF-U2EG49-F1
#
_entry.id   AF-U2EG49-F1
#
_cell.length_a   1.000
_cell.length_b   1.000
_cell.length_c   1.000
_cell.angle_alpha   90.00
_cell.angle_beta   90.00
_cell.angle_gamma   90.00
#
_symmetry.space_group_name_H-M   'P 1'
#
loop_
_entity.id
_entity.type
_entity.pdbx_description
1 polymer ?
#
loop_
_entity_poly.entity_id
_entity_poly.type
_entity_poly.pdbx_seq_one_letter_code
_entity_poly.pdbx_strand_id
1 'polypeptide(L)'
;MKKFAILFAVLVMTFALVGCAKKRNQAPEIQGAVTTQTIEIGSEYDPLDGVVVTDDNDGTITSDIEVIGSYDVDSVGEYTFSLKVKDSEGLTDEVTIKLIVEDPNSDNQRPTLVGVSANQTYYIGSGAYNPIANVSAVDAEDGAITDITVEYPDNYDLTTAGTYVLIIKVVDSQNALAQQTVQLTVKEPTVPNALTSDDIEITFWHAFGQEKEGFVREYADEFEALYPNVTITLQSQGGYTELLDKVTSSIVADNIPTMLIGYPDHVVNYLSADAVEPLDQYASHPEHGIELNDFVQSYIDENTSFNSEGTLYGLPFNKSTEVLIYNKDFFDNNSLTVPTSWVEVAAISEEVRNDYTADDVYGFAYDSAANMFITLTRQWGGEYTGIDANANGEYLFDNAQTRSMLTYFKGLEQQNYVTLPQAWEQDYASDPFKNEKVFMTVGSTAGITYNIPAEGTFEIGVAPIPQYDENNKHVIQQGTNISILKSDSISDQEKLAAWLFAKYLTSPDVTTDWAIKTGYLPVRESAYTSDEYAQFLDYSDATGNEKYISMAANAAYEQKDFMFVDQPFSGSSKARAQVDSLTTQVIVGDVSIDQAIANALAELE
;
A
#
# COMPACT_ATOMS: atom_id res chain seq x y z
N MET A 1 85.80 -10.36 -0.57
CA MET A 1 85.76 -11.72 0.02
C MET A 1 84.56 -11.80 0.97
N LYS A 2 83.64 -12.74 0.67
CA LYS A 2 82.65 -13.46 1.54
C LYS A 2 82.05 -12.74 2.76
N LYS A 3 80.74 -12.41 2.76
CA LYS A 3 79.56 -13.21 3.21
C LYS A 3 79.56 -13.55 4.72
N PHE A 4 78.52 -13.15 5.49
CA PHE A 4 77.31 -13.92 5.81
C PHE A 4 76.45 -13.25 6.90
N ALA A 5 75.14 -13.46 6.81
CA ALA A 5 74.05 -12.97 7.66
C ALA A 5 73.84 -13.80 8.93
N ILE A 6 73.24 -13.20 9.98
CA ILE A 6 72.53 -13.92 11.05
C ILE A 6 71.24 -13.17 11.43
N LEU A 7 70.17 -13.95 11.43
CA LEU A 7 68.77 -13.68 11.78
C LEU A 7 68.62 -13.46 13.30
N PHE A 8 67.81 -12.49 13.76
CA PHE A 8 67.37 -12.40 15.15
C PHE A 8 65.84 -12.32 15.20
N ALA A 9 65.23 -13.34 15.79
CA ALA A 9 63.81 -13.40 16.13
C ALA A 9 63.56 -12.54 17.39
N VAL A 10 62.60 -11.63 17.32
CA VAL A 10 62.09 -10.89 18.49
C VAL A 10 60.69 -11.43 18.81
N LEU A 11 60.61 -12.05 19.98
CA LEU A 11 59.44 -12.59 20.64
C LEU A 11 58.48 -11.43 21.01
N VAL A 12 57.30 -11.36 20.39
CA VAL A 12 56.22 -10.46 20.81
C VAL A 12 55.43 -11.19 21.89
N MET A 13 55.50 -10.68 23.12
CA MET A 13 54.67 -11.10 24.25
C MET A 13 53.30 -10.42 24.11
N THR A 14 52.32 -11.13 23.55
CA THR A 14 50.91 -10.73 23.61
C THR A 14 50.39 -11.01 25.02
N PHE A 15 50.13 -9.95 25.79
CA PHE A 15 49.32 -10.03 27.00
C PHE A 15 47.88 -10.36 26.58
N ALA A 16 47.46 -11.59 26.81
CA ALA A 16 46.07 -11.98 26.76
C ALA A 16 45.34 -11.34 27.95
N LEU A 17 44.62 -10.25 27.70
CA LEU A 17 43.46 -9.88 28.51
C LEU A 17 42.34 -10.85 28.12
N VAL A 18 42.27 -11.98 28.82
CA VAL A 18 41.08 -12.83 28.83
C VAL A 18 40.03 -12.09 29.66
N GLY A 19 39.34 -11.14 29.03
CA GLY A 19 37.97 -10.82 29.43
C GLY A 19 37.10 -11.95 28.87
N CYS A 20 36.45 -12.72 29.75
CA CYS A 20 35.34 -13.57 29.35
C CYS A 20 34.26 -12.68 28.73
N ALA A 21 34.23 -12.54 27.41
CA ALA A 21 32.99 -12.22 26.73
C ALA A 21 32.07 -13.42 26.96
N LYS A 22 31.10 -13.28 27.86
CA LYS A 22 30.04 -14.28 28.05
C LYS A 22 29.39 -14.44 26.67
N LYS A 23 29.44 -15.64 26.07
CA LYS A 23 28.78 -15.93 24.80
C LYS A 23 27.31 -15.51 24.99
N ARG A 24 26.80 -14.60 24.14
CA ARG A 24 25.40 -14.17 24.22
C ARG A 24 24.55 -15.43 24.01
N ASN A 25 23.60 -15.68 24.91
CA ASN A 25 22.67 -16.79 24.77
C ASN A 25 21.88 -16.64 23.46
N GLN A 26 21.63 -17.75 22.78
CA GLN A 26 20.78 -17.80 21.59
C GLN A 26 19.49 -18.50 21.97
N ALA A 27 18.41 -18.27 21.22
CA ALA A 27 17.19 -19.03 21.42
C ALA A 27 17.44 -20.51 21.10
N PRO A 28 16.70 -21.44 21.75
CA PRO A 28 16.76 -22.85 21.40
C PRO A 28 16.29 -23.07 19.94
N GLU A 29 16.61 -24.21 19.34
CA GLU A 29 16.20 -24.53 17.96
C GLU A 29 15.43 -25.86 17.92
N ILE A 30 14.17 -25.82 17.46
CA ILE A 30 13.33 -27.00 17.22
C ILE A 30 13.65 -27.56 15.83
N GLN A 31 14.13 -28.81 15.79
CA GLN A 31 14.48 -29.53 14.56
C GLN A 31 13.64 -30.79 14.39
N GLY A 32 13.37 -31.17 13.14
CA GLY A 32 12.71 -32.44 12.81
C GLY A 32 11.18 -32.45 12.88
N ALA A 33 10.55 -31.33 13.24
CA ALA A 33 9.10 -31.20 13.27
C ALA A 33 8.48 -31.29 11.86
N VAL A 34 7.47 -32.15 11.71
CA VAL A 34 6.68 -32.27 10.48
C VAL A 34 5.57 -31.22 10.51
N THR A 35 5.77 -30.12 9.77
CA THR A 35 4.88 -28.95 9.83
C THR A 35 3.52 -29.16 9.17
N THR A 36 3.37 -30.17 8.30
CA THR A 36 2.07 -30.56 7.74
C THR A 36 1.99 -32.06 7.56
N GLN A 37 0.93 -32.67 8.09
CA GLN A 37 0.69 -34.11 7.99
C GLN A 37 -0.79 -34.41 7.80
N THR A 38 -1.10 -35.39 6.95
CA THR A 38 -2.44 -35.93 6.76
C THR A 38 -2.52 -37.35 7.32
N ILE A 39 -3.55 -37.64 8.10
CA ILE A 39 -3.85 -38.97 8.63
C ILE A 39 -5.31 -39.36 8.37
N GLU A 40 -5.57 -40.66 8.30
CA GLU A 40 -6.95 -41.16 8.32
C GLU A 40 -7.51 -41.08 9.75
N ILE A 41 -8.80 -40.76 9.88
CA ILE A 41 -9.51 -40.71 11.17
C ILE A 41 -9.26 -41.94 12.04
N GLY A 42 -8.93 -41.71 13.31
CA GLY A 42 -8.60 -42.72 14.32
C GLY A 42 -7.17 -43.27 14.25
N SER A 43 -6.32 -42.75 13.36
CA SER A 43 -4.90 -43.13 13.33
C SER A 43 -4.13 -42.56 14.53
N GLU A 44 -3.15 -43.32 15.03
CA GLU A 44 -2.23 -42.80 16.05
C GLU A 44 -1.37 -41.66 15.47
N TYR A 45 -1.16 -40.62 16.27
CA TYR A 45 -0.35 -39.46 15.92
C TYR A 45 0.41 -38.97 17.15
N ASP A 46 1.72 -38.75 17.00
CA ASP A 46 2.58 -38.14 18.01
C ASP A 46 3.29 -36.92 17.38
N PRO A 47 2.97 -35.69 17.79
CA PRO A 47 3.57 -34.49 17.22
C PRO A 47 5.06 -34.32 17.59
N LEU A 48 5.56 -35.09 18.57
CA LEU A 48 6.96 -35.03 18.99
C LEU A 48 7.81 -36.12 18.31
N ASP A 49 7.23 -36.96 17.45
CA ASP A 49 7.99 -38.00 16.76
C ASP A 49 9.07 -37.38 15.86
N GLY A 50 10.33 -37.74 16.12
CA GLY A 50 11.49 -37.20 15.41
C GLY A 50 11.91 -35.77 15.81
N VAL A 51 11.20 -35.10 16.72
CA VAL A 51 11.52 -33.72 17.15
C VAL A 51 12.70 -33.72 18.13
N VAL A 52 13.65 -32.81 17.91
CA VAL A 52 14.79 -32.57 18.80
C VAL A 52 14.96 -31.09 19.02
N VAL A 53 15.13 -30.65 20.27
CA VAL A 53 15.48 -29.27 20.60
C VAL A 53 16.91 -29.20 21.08
N THR A 54 17.70 -28.34 20.45
CA THR A 54 19.07 -28.05 20.88
C THR A 54 19.22 -26.59 21.24
N ASP A 55 19.87 -26.34 22.37
CA ASP A 55 20.28 -25.03 22.83
C ASP A 55 21.80 -25.02 23.10
N ASP A 56 22.46 -23.93 22.71
CA ASP A 56 23.91 -23.77 22.81
C ASP A 56 24.41 -23.69 24.27
N ASN A 57 23.53 -23.30 25.20
CA ASN A 57 23.81 -23.06 26.60
C ASN A 57 23.16 -24.11 27.53
N ASP A 58 21.97 -24.60 27.18
CA ASP A 58 21.16 -25.55 27.95
C ASP A 58 21.23 -26.99 27.43
N GLY A 59 21.82 -27.21 26.24
CA GLY A 59 21.96 -28.53 25.64
C GLY A 59 20.66 -29.03 25.02
N THR A 60 20.35 -30.33 25.14
CA THR A 60 19.12 -30.89 24.56
C THR A 60 17.96 -30.73 25.54
N ILE A 61 16.99 -29.88 25.18
CA ILE A 61 15.81 -29.55 26.02
C ILE A 61 14.49 -30.02 25.41
N THR A 62 14.51 -31.10 24.61
CA THR A 62 13.31 -31.66 23.95
C THR A 62 12.17 -32.01 24.93
N SER A 63 12.48 -32.37 26.19
CA SER A 63 11.46 -32.67 27.20
C SER A 63 10.65 -31.45 27.64
N ASP A 64 11.13 -30.26 27.32
CA ASP A 64 10.58 -28.99 27.79
C ASP A 64 9.67 -28.37 26.71
N ILE A 65 9.39 -29.10 25.62
CA ILE A 65 8.41 -28.72 24.61
C ILE A 65 7.00 -28.72 25.24
N GLU A 66 6.32 -27.61 25.09
CA GLU A 66 4.91 -27.41 25.36
C GLU A 66 4.12 -27.50 24.04
N VAL A 67 3.11 -28.38 23.99
CA VAL A 67 2.15 -28.41 22.87
C VAL A 67 1.06 -27.40 23.18
N ILE A 68 0.98 -26.33 22.39
CA ILE A 68 0.02 -25.24 22.56
C ILE A 68 -1.13 -25.44 21.57
N GLY A 69 -2.31 -25.67 22.12
CA GLY A 69 -3.52 -26.02 21.39
C GLY A 69 -3.85 -27.50 21.45
N SER A 70 -4.83 -27.91 20.66
CA SER A 70 -5.35 -29.27 20.68
C SER A 70 -5.57 -29.78 19.27
N TYR A 71 -5.39 -31.09 19.10
CA TYR A 71 -5.83 -31.83 17.94
C TYR A 71 -6.68 -33.02 18.39
N ASP A 72 -7.55 -33.50 17.50
CA ASP A 72 -8.36 -34.70 17.74
C ASP A 72 -8.26 -35.62 16.54
N VAL A 73 -7.61 -36.77 16.72
CA VAL A 73 -7.45 -37.77 15.66
C VAL A 73 -8.74 -38.52 15.36
N ASP A 74 -9.72 -38.49 16.27
CA ASP A 74 -10.99 -39.19 16.14
C ASP A 74 -12.09 -38.33 15.49
N SER A 75 -11.75 -37.11 15.05
CA SER A 75 -12.67 -36.15 14.45
C SER A 75 -12.09 -35.54 13.17
N VAL A 76 -12.86 -35.57 12.07
CA VAL A 76 -12.44 -34.97 10.78
C VAL A 76 -12.20 -33.48 10.96
N GLY A 77 -11.05 -33.00 10.50
CA GLY A 77 -10.75 -31.57 10.60
C GLY A 77 -9.34 -31.19 10.22
N GLU A 78 -9.15 -29.89 10.09
CA GLU A 78 -7.84 -29.25 10.09
C GLU A 78 -7.51 -28.74 11.48
N TYR A 79 -6.44 -29.28 12.06
CA TYR A 79 -5.95 -28.90 13.38
C TYR A 79 -4.60 -28.19 13.26
N THR A 80 -4.57 -26.89 13.54
CA THR A 80 -3.33 -26.13 13.76
C THR A 80 -3.02 -25.99 15.25
N PHE A 81 -1.79 -26.32 15.65
CA PHE A 81 -1.28 -26.16 17.03
C PHE A 81 0.23 -25.88 16.98
N SER A 82 0.83 -25.39 18.06
CA SER A 82 2.27 -25.07 18.10
C SER A 82 3.04 -26.01 19.04
N LEU A 83 4.31 -26.26 18.71
CA LEU A 83 5.31 -26.79 19.63
C LEU A 83 6.20 -25.62 20.08
N LYS A 84 6.18 -25.30 21.37
CA LYS A 84 6.95 -24.19 21.93
C LYS A 84 7.95 -24.69 22.95
N VAL A 85 9.15 -24.14 22.95
CA VAL A 85 10.16 -24.44 23.96
C VAL A 85 10.79 -23.16 24.47
N LYS A 86 11.10 -23.13 25.77
CA LYS A 86 11.69 -21.98 26.46
C LYS A 86 12.99 -22.40 27.14
N ASP A 87 14.07 -21.67 26.89
CA ASP A 87 15.35 -21.91 27.54
C ASP A 87 15.42 -21.32 28.96
N SER A 88 16.54 -21.54 29.64
CA SER A 88 16.73 -21.09 31.04
C SER A 88 16.93 -19.58 31.19
N GLU A 89 17.33 -18.86 30.13
CA GLU A 89 17.43 -17.39 30.12
C GLU A 89 16.13 -16.71 29.62
N GLY A 90 15.14 -17.51 29.21
CA GLY A 90 13.80 -17.10 28.85
C GLY A 90 13.57 -16.81 27.37
N LEU A 91 14.51 -17.14 26.49
CA LEU A 91 14.31 -17.11 25.03
C LEU A 91 13.46 -18.31 24.60
N THR A 92 12.73 -18.17 23.50
CA THR A 92 11.80 -19.20 23.03
C THR A 92 11.97 -19.47 21.55
N ASP A 93 11.68 -20.70 21.16
CA ASP A 93 11.45 -21.09 19.76
C ASP A 93 10.11 -21.80 19.64
N GLU A 94 9.48 -21.66 18.48
CA GLU A 94 8.11 -22.10 18.24
C GLU A 94 7.91 -22.54 16.79
N VAL A 95 7.34 -23.73 16.60
CA VAL A 95 6.95 -24.24 15.28
C VAL A 95 5.46 -24.58 15.25
N THR A 96 4.77 -24.09 14.23
CA THR A 96 3.35 -24.40 13.99
C THR A 96 3.22 -25.70 13.18
N ILE A 97 2.30 -26.57 13.62
CA ILE A 97 1.99 -27.86 13.01
C ILE A 97 0.55 -27.83 12.48
N LYS A 98 0.36 -28.29 11.25
CA LYS A 98 -0.95 -28.52 10.63
C LYS A 98 -1.22 -30.01 10.48
N LEU A 99 -2.10 -30.55 11.31
CA LEU A 99 -2.61 -31.91 11.20
C LEU A 99 -3.95 -31.91 10.43
N ILE A 100 -4.02 -32.68 9.37
CA ILE A 100 -5.24 -32.91 8.60
C ILE A 100 -5.75 -34.32 8.93
N VAL A 101 -6.95 -34.41 9.48
CA VAL A 101 -7.63 -35.68 9.73
C VAL A 101 -8.74 -35.84 8.69
N GLU A 102 -8.63 -36.85 7.83
CA GLU A 102 -9.59 -37.11 6.75
C GLU A 102 -10.35 -38.41 6.99
N ASP A 103 -11.64 -38.42 6.63
CA ASP A 103 -12.39 -39.67 6.43
C ASP A 103 -12.48 -39.92 4.92
N PRO A 104 -11.76 -40.92 4.38
CA PRO A 104 -11.77 -41.21 2.94
C PRO A 104 -13.14 -41.69 2.43
N ASN A 105 -14.12 -41.91 3.32
CA ASN A 105 -15.49 -42.29 2.98
C ASN A 105 -16.50 -41.14 3.09
N SER A 106 -16.04 -39.93 3.45
CA SER A 106 -16.88 -38.73 3.53
C SER A 106 -16.70 -37.85 2.30
N ASP A 107 -17.81 -37.32 1.77
CA ASP A 107 -17.80 -36.32 0.68
C ASP A 107 -17.83 -34.88 1.22
N ASN A 108 -17.91 -34.67 2.54
CA ASN A 108 -17.94 -33.34 3.16
C ASN A 108 -16.58 -32.65 3.05
N GLN A 109 -16.56 -31.41 2.56
CA GLN A 109 -15.35 -30.60 2.57
C GLN A 109 -15.18 -29.94 3.93
N ARG A 110 -13.99 -29.39 4.16
CA ARG A 110 -13.71 -28.66 5.39
C ARG A 110 -13.99 -27.18 5.15
N PRO A 111 -14.52 -26.46 6.15
CA PRO A 111 -14.63 -25.01 6.06
C PRO A 111 -13.23 -24.39 5.92
N THR A 112 -13.17 -23.24 5.26
CA THR A 112 -11.96 -22.46 5.06
C THR A 112 -12.08 -21.14 5.82
N LEU A 113 -11.14 -20.86 6.71
CA LEU A 113 -10.98 -19.55 7.34
C LEU A 113 -10.26 -18.61 6.36
N VAL A 114 -10.79 -17.40 6.20
CA VAL A 114 -10.25 -16.36 5.32
C VAL A 114 -10.03 -15.09 6.12
N GLY A 115 -8.88 -14.43 5.94
CA GLY A 115 -8.55 -13.15 6.59
C GLY A 115 -7.93 -13.26 7.97
N VAL A 116 -7.50 -14.46 8.39
CA VAL A 116 -6.77 -14.63 9.67
C VAL A 116 -5.35 -14.06 9.54
N SER A 117 -5.06 -13.03 10.32
CA SER A 117 -3.67 -12.57 10.50
C SER A 117 -2.96 -13.44 11.53
N ALA A 118 -1.90 -14.12 11.09
CA ALA A 118 -1.11 -15.02 11.93
C ALA A 118 -0.38 -14.29 13.07
N ASN A 119 -0.07 -13.00 12.89
CA ASN A 119 0.59 -12.16 13.89
C ASN A 119 -0.26 -10.92 14.14
N GLN A 120 -0.62 -10.69 15.41
CA GLN A 120 -1.39 -9.53 15.82
C GLN A 120 -0.67 -8.79 16.95
N THR A 121 -0.79 -7.47 17.00
CA THR A 121 -0.26 -6.65 18.10
C THR A 121 -1.40 -5.93 18.80
N TYR A 122 -1.36 -5.90 20.13
CA TYR A 122 -2.26 -5.10 20.96
C TYR A 122 -1.43 -4.22 21.89
N TYR A 123 -1.78 -2.93 21.98
CA TYR A 123 -1.14 -2.02 22.91
C TYR A 123 -1.97 -1.89 24.19
N ILE A 124 -1.31 -1.94 25.34
CA ILE A 124 -1.98 -1.89 26.64
C ILE A 124 -2.77 -0.58 26.75
N GLY A 125 -4.06 -0.71 27.06
CA GLY A 125 -4.98 0.43 27.17
C GLY A 125 -5.75 0.78 25.89
N SER A 126 -5.49 0.13 24.75
CA SER A 126 -6.17 0.36 23.47
C SER A 126 -7.66 -0.04 23.44
N GLY A 127 -8.19 -0.60 24.53
CA GLY A 127 -9.61 -0.88 24.69
C GLY A 127 -10.00 -2.32 24.33
N ALA A 128 -11.11 -2.48 23.61
CA ALA A 128 -11.60 -3.80 23.24
C ALA A 128 -10.73 -4.41 22.13
N TYR A 129 -10.41 -5.69 22.26
CA TYR A 129 -9.67 -6.44 21.26
C TYR A 129 -10.56 -7.55 20.68
N ASN A 130 -10.67 -7.58 19.35
CA ASN A 130 -11.40 -8.62 18.63
C ASN A 130 -10.47 -9.33 17.63
N PRO A 131 -9.96 -10.53 17.95
CA PRO A 131 -9.01 -11.25 17.11
C PRO A 131 -9.61 -11.75 15.78
N ILE A 132 -10.94 -11.73 15.65
CA ILE A 132 -11.67 -12.19 14.46
C ILE A 132 -12.39 -11.05 13.72
N ALA A 133 -12.01 -9.79 13.96
CA ALA A 133 -12.69 -8.63 13.36
C ALA A 133 -12.81 -8.69 11.82
N ASN A 134 -11.77 -9.20 11.15
CA ASN A 134 -11.70 -9.32 9.69
C ASN A 134 -11.70 -10.78 9.20
N VAL A 135 -12.14 -11.71 10.05
CA VAL A 135 -12.12 -13.14 9.74
C VAL A 135 -13.50 -13.59 9.26
N SER A 136 -13.52 -14.32 8.16
CA SER A 136 -14.72 -14.97 7.61
C SER A 136 -14.46 -16.46 7.41
N ALA A 137 -15.53 -17.24 7.27
CA ALA A 137 -15.44 -18.66 6.98
C ALA A 137 -16.40 -19.03 5.85
N VAL A 138 -15.93 -19.85 4.93
CA VAL A 138 -16.72 -20.39 3.83
C VAL A 138 -16.55 -21.89 3.73
N ASP A 139 -17.60 -22.58 3.37
CA ASP A 139 -17.61 -24.01 3.11
C ASP A 139 -18.33 -24.31 1.79
N ALA A 140 -17.92 -25.37 1.11
CA ALA A 140 -18.45 -25.70 -0.22
C ALA A 140 -19.91 -26.16 -0.16
N GLU A 141 -20.31 -26.82 0.93
CA GLU A 141 -21.64 -27.35 1.15
C GLU A 141 -22.56 -26.36 1.88
N ASP A 142 -22.01 -25.59 2.84
CA ASP A 142 -22.77 -24.67 3.69
C ASP A 142 -22.74 -23.20 3.25
N GLY A 143 -21.83 -22.82 2.36
CA GLY A 143 -21.59 -21.42 1.99
C GLY A 143 -20.94 -20.64 3.13
N ALA A 144 -21.39 -19.41 3.40
CA ALA A 144 -20.78 -18.58 4.44
C ALA A 144 -21.18 -19.05 5.85
N ILE A 145 -20.18 -19.31 6.69
CA ILE A 145 -20.35 -19.71 8.10
C ILE A 145 -20.05 -18.50 8.99
N THR A 146 -20.97 -18.18 9.90
CA THR A 146 -20.87 -17.00 10.78
C THR A 146 -20.43 -17.32 12.21
N ASP A 147 -20.50 -18.59 12.61
CA ASP A 147 -20.14 -19.04 13.96
C ASP A 147 -18.63 -19.35 14.05
N ILE A 148 -17.84 -18.28 14.02
CA ILE A 148 -16.38 -18.36 14.22
C ILE A 148 -16.10 -18.12 15.69
N THR A 149 -15.38 -19.05 16.31
CA THR A 149 -15.06 -19.02 17.74
C THR A 149 -13.56 -18.84 17.96
N VAL A 150 -13.19 -18.38 19.15
CA VAL A 150 -11.80 -18.13 19.52
C VAL A 150 -11.52 -18.78 20.86
N GLU A 151 -10.50 -19.62 20.89
CA GLU A 151 -9.94 -20.17 22.12
C GLU A 151 -8.76 -19.32 22.57
N TYR A 152 -8.79 -18.95 23.84
CA TYR A 152 -7.78 -18.14 24.50
C TYR A 152 -7.00 -19.03 25.49
N PRO A 153 -5.69 -18.79 25.67
CA PRO A 153 -4.91 -19.52 26.67
C PRO A 153 -5.33 -19.12 28.09
N ASP A 154 -5.15 -20.02 29.07
CA ASP A 154 -5.56 -19.80 30.47
C ASP A 154 -4.96 -18.54 31.10
N ASN A 155 -3.78 -18.12 30.63
CA ASN A 155 -3.05 -16.95 31.10
C ASN A 155 -3.31 -15.67 30.29
N TYR A 156 -4.30 -15.66 29.39
CA TYR A 156 -4.63 -14.52 28.54
C TYR A 156 -4.88 -13.25 29.35
N ASP A 157 -4.10 -12.20 29.06
CA ASP A 157 -4.16 -10.92 29.75
C ASP A 157 -3.75 -9.79 28.80
N LEU A 158 -4.61 -8.79 28.64
CA LEU A 158 -4.33 -7.60 27.82
C LEU A 158 -3.72 -6.44 28.63
N THR A 159 -3.49 -6.63 29.93
CA THR A 159 -2.94 -5.62 30.83
C THR A 159 -1.46 -5.84 31.15
N THR A 160 -0.90 -6.95 30.70
CA THR A 160 0.50 -7.31 30.92
C THR A 160 1.17 -7.58 29.58
N ALA A 161 2.32 -6.96 29.34
CA ALA A 161 3.08 -7.21 28.12
C ALA A 161 3.51 -8.68 28.02
N GLY A 162 3.33 -9.27 26.85
CA GLY A 162 3.55 -10.70 26.64
C GLY A 162 3.09 -11.17 25.27
N THR A 163 3.35 -12.45 24.99
CA THR A 163 2.91 -13.10 23.75
C THR A 163 1.95 -14.23 24.09
N TYR A 164 0.80 -14.26 23.42
CA TYR A 164 -0.29 -15.21 23.60
C TYR A 164 -0.58 -15.91 22.28
N VAL A 165 -0.95 -17.19 22.33
CA VAL A 165 -1.38 -17.95 21.14
C VAL A 165 -2.88 -18.16 21.26
N LEU A 166 -3.64 -17.62 20.31
CA LEU A 166 -5.08 -17.77 20.19
C LEU A 166 -5.36 -18.83 19.11
N ILE A 167 -6.49 -19.53 19.23
CA ILE A 167 -6.92 -20.48 18.20
C ILE A 167 -8.28 -20.05 17.68
N ILE A 168 -8.33 -19.65 16.41
CA ILE A 168 -9.58 -19.36 15.71
C ILE A 168 -10.12 -20.67 15.17
N LYS A 169 -11.40 -20.96 15.42
CA LYS A 169 -12.06 -22.22 15.09
C LYS A 169 -13.38 -21.97 14.37
N VAL A 170 -13.66 -22.77 13.35
CA VAL A 170 -14.97 -22.84 12.69
C VAL A 170 -15.35 -24.31 12.48
N VAL A 171 -16.61 -24.62 12.73
CA VAL A 171 -17.19 -25.95 12.54
C VAL A 171 -18.37 -25.83 11.58
N ASP A 172 -18.42 -26.70 10.58
CA ASP A 172 -19.51 -26.74 9.61
C ASP A 172 -20.75 -27.49 10.13
N SER A 173 -21.81 -27.59 9.32
CA SER A 173 -23.06 -28.28 9.69
C SER A 173 -22.91 -29.80 9.82
N GLN A 174 -21.83 -30.37 9.31
CA GLN A 174 -21.49 -31.79 9.29
C GLN A 174 -20.38 -32.14 10.31
N ASN A 175 -19.99 -31.18 11.15
CA ASN A 175 -18.97 -31.26 12.20
C ASN A 175 -17.51 -31.36 11.71
N ALA A 176 -17.19 -31.00 10.46
CA ALA A 176 -15.80 -30.82 10.10
C ALA A 176 -15.26 -29.51 10.68
N LEU A 177 -14.08 -29.59 11.27
CA LEU A 177 -13.39 -28.45 11.90
C LEU A 177 -12.36 -27.84 10.96
N ALA A 178 -12.23 -26.52 10.98
CA ALA A 178 -11.00 -25.84 10.61
C ALA A 178 -10.55 -24.92 11.74
N GLN A 179 -9.25 -24.92 12.01
CA GLN A 179 -8.65 -24.01 12.98
C GLN A 179 -7.35 -23.37 12.47
N GLN A 180 -7.03 -22.20 13.00
CA GLN A 180 -5.78 -21.50 12.72
C GLN A 180 -5.25 -20.83 13.98
N THR A 181 -3.93 -20.86 14.18
CA THR A 181 -3.26 -20.19 15.29
C THR A 181 -2.99 -18.72 14.97
N VAL A 182 -3.10 -17.87 15.99
CA VAL A 182 -2.75 -16.45 15.94
C VAL A 182 -1.82 -16.13 17.10
N GLN A 183 -0.66 -15.58 16.81
CA GLN A 183 0.26 -15.04 17.80
C GLN A 183 -0.09 -13.57 18.10
N LEU A 184 -0.68 -13.33 19.27
CA LEU A 184 -0.95 -11.99 19.79
C LEU A 184 0.23 -11.50 20.64
N THR A 185 0.82 -10.37 20.29
CA THR A 185 1.81 -9.68 21.11
C THR A 185 1.20 -8.46 21.79
N VAL A 186 1.08 -8.50 23.12
CA VAL A 186 0.66 -7.36 23.96
C VAL A 186 1.90 -6.53 24.33
N LYS A 187 1.88 -5.23 24.02
CA LYS A 187 3.00 -4.30 24.24
C LYS A 187 2.56 -3.10 25.07
N GLU A 188 3.50 -2.57 25.87
CA GLU A 188 3.33 -1.23 26.44
C GLU A 188 3.44 -0.19 25.30
N PRO A 189 2.52 0.79 25.22
CA PRO A 189 2.62 1.87 24.23
C PRO A 189 3.82 2.77 24.56
N THR A 190 4.54 3.21 23.53
CA THR A 190 5.59 4.24 23.68
C THR A 190 5.05 5.65 23.41
N VAL A 191 3.82 5.76 22.90
CA VAL A 191 3.15 7.04 22.67
C VAL A 191 2.92 7.78 24.01
N PRO A 192 3.31 9.05 24.12
CA PRO A 192 2.97 9.85 25.29
C PRO A 192 1.45 10.05 25.43
N ASN A 193 0.94 9.97 26.65
CA ASN A 193 -0.49 10.21 26.92
C ASN A 193 -0.93 11.65 26.63
N ALA A 194 -0.01 12.62 26.64
CA ALA A 194 -0.31 14.01 26.32
C ALA A 194 0.92 14.72 25.75
N LEU A 195 0.67 15.82 25.04
CA LEU A 195 1.72 16.77 24.70
C LEU A 195 2.24 17.45 25.98
N THR A 196 3.54 17.72 26.03
CA THR A 196 4.13 18.55 27.09
C THR A 196 3.75 20.02 26.92
N SER A 197 4.11 20.85 27.90
CA SER A 197 4.01 22.31 27.80
C SER A 197 5.24 22.97 27.16
N ASP A 198 6.28 22.20 26.86
CA ASP A 198 7.50 22.71 26.22
C ASP A 198 7.22 22.99 24.74
N ASP A 199 8.02 23.86 24.13
CA ASP A 199 7.89 24.17 22.71
C ASP A 199 8.26 22.94 21.86
N ILE A 200 7.41 22.60 20.90
CA ILE A 200 7.55 21.46 19.98
C ILE A 200 7.56 22.00 18.56
N GLU A 201 8.57 21.68 17.76
CA GLU A 201 8.61 22.02 16.34
C GLU A 201 8.48 20.74 15.53
N ILE A 202 7.54 20.70 14.59
CA ILE A 202 7.45 19.62 13.60
C ILE A 202 7.73 20.17 12.22
N THR A 203 8.55 19.45 11.45
CA THR A 203 8.82 19.79 10.05
C THR A 203 8.06 18.85 9.13
N PHE A 204 7.27 19.42 8.21
CA PHE A 204 6.47 18.69 7.23
C PHE A 204 7.00 18.93 5.82
N TRP A 205 7.62 17.90 5.23
CA TRP A 205 8.11 17.94 3.86
C TRP A 205 7.03 17.55 2.84
N HIS A 206 6.93 18.31 1.76
CA HIS A 206 5.94 18.06 0.72
C HIS A 206 6.42 18.41 -0.69
N ALA A 207 5.62 18.02 -1.68
CA ALA A 207 5.81 18.34 -3.10
C ALA A 207 4.71 19.27 -3.67
N PHE A 208 3.91 19.90 -2.79
CA PHE A 208 2.89 20.87 -3.21
C PHE A 208 3.49 22.10 -3.90
N GLY A 209 2.76 22.62 -4.89
CA GLY A 209 2.94 23.98 -5.39
C GLY A 209 2.30 25.02 -4.46
N GLN A 210 2.55 26.30 -4.75
CA GLN A 210 2.21 27.43 -3.86
C GLN A 210 0.75 27.47 -3.40
N GLU A 211 -0.21 27.18 -4.30
CA GLU A 211 -1.64 27.22 -3.97
C GLU A 211 -2.02 26.14 -2.94
N LYS A 212 -1.64 24.89 -3.19
CA LYS A 212 -1.90 23.75 -2.29
C LYS A 212 -1.15 23.88 -0.97
N GLU A 213 0.08 24.38 -0.98
CA GLU A 213 0.83 24.71 0.25
C GLU A 213 0.09 25.78 1.08
N GLY A 214 -0.52 26.76 0.41
CA GLY A 214 -1.36 27.78 1.06
C GLY A 214 -2.51 27.18 1.86
N PHE A 215 -3.25 26.21 1.31
CA PHE A 215 -4.33 25.54 2.04
C PHE A 215 -3.80 24.72 3.23
N VAL A 216 -2.68 24.01 3.07
CA VAL A 216 -2.07 23.26 4.18
C VAL A 216 -1.57 24.21 5.28
N ARG A 217 -1.10 25.41 4.91
CA ARG A 217 -0.75 26.45 5.88
C ARG A 217 -1.96 26.93 6.67
N GLU A 218 -3.12 27.10 6.05
CA GLU A 218 -4.36 27.43 6.74
C GLU A 218 -4.71 26.37 7.80
N TYR A 219 -4.68 25.08 7.42
CA TYR A 219 -4.93 23.98 8.38
C TYR A 219 -3.89 23.91 9.50
N ALA A 220 -2.62 24.18 9.17
CA ALA A 220 -1.56 24.22 10.16
C ALA A 220 -1.74 25.38 11.15
N ASP A 221 -2.17 26.56 10.70
CA ASP A 221 -2.48 27.70 11.57
C ASP A 221 -3.66 27.40 12.52
N GLU A 222 -4.70 26.72 12.02
CA GLU A 222 -5.82 26.25 12.84
C GLU A 222 -5.37 25.24 13.90
N PHE A 223 -4.50 24.31 13.52
CA PHE A 223 -3.94 23.33 14.44
C PHE A 223 -3.04 23.98 15.51
N GLU A 224 -2.16 24.92 15.13
CA GLU A 224 -1.33 25.69 16.07
C GLU A 224 -2.17 26.52 17.04
N ALA A 225 -3.36 26.99 16.61
CA ALA A 225 -4.30 27.65 17.52
C ALA A 225 -4.91 26.70 18.56
N LEU A 226 -5.09 25.41 18.21
CA LEU A 226 -5.53 24.36 19.14
C LEU A 226 -4.39 23.90 20.07
N TYR A 227 -3.14 23.95 19.60
CA TYR A 227 -1.94 23.52 20.32
C TYR A 227 -0.86 24.63 20.31
N PRO A 228 -0.98 25.68 21.16
CA PRO A 228 -0.15 26.88 21.07
C PRO A 228 1.36 26.71 21.33
N ASN A 229 1.78 25.54 21.83
CA ASN A 229 3.18 25.19 22.03
C ASN A 229 3.76 24.35 20.87
N VAL A 230 2.95 24.01 19.86
CA VAL A 230 3.40 23.33 18.65
C VAL A 230 3.61 24.37 17.54
N THR A 231 4.72 24.28 16.83
CA THR A 231 5.01 25.05 15.61
C THR A 231 5.17 24.10 14.44
N ILE A 232 4.49 24.37 13.32
CA ILE A 232 4.54 23.54 12.11
C ILE A 232 5.33 24.29 11.04
N THR A 233 6.45 23.70 10.63
CA THR A 233 7.29 24.21 9.54
C THR A 233 7.00 23.42 8.26
N LEU A 234 6.32 24.03 7.29
CA LEU A 234 6.10 23.45 5.95
C LEU A 234 7.31 23.68 5.05
N GLN A 235 7.78 22.66 4.34
CA GLN A 235 8.91 22.77 3.42
C GLN A 235 8.64 22.03 2.10
N SER A 236 8.47 22.80 1.02
CA SER A 236 8.45 22.26 -0.33
C SER A 236 9.82 21.73 -0.73
N GLN A 237 9.86 20.50 -1.24
CA GLN A 237 11.09 19.84 -1.67
C GLN A 237 11.26 19.80 -3.19
N GLY A 238 10.33 20.38 -3.96
CA GLY A 238 10.27 20.27 -5.41
C GLY A 238 9.15 19.33 -5.83
N GLY A 239 9.39 18.50 -6.84
CA GLY A 239 8.49 17.43 -7.22
C GLY A 239 8.64 16.19 -6.33
N TYR A 240 7.86 15.16 -6.64
CA TYR A 240 7.87 13.91 -5.87
C TYR A 240 9.19 13.14 -5.97
N THR A 241 9.87 13.21 -7.12
CA THR A 241 11.20 12.60 -7.31
C THR A 241 12.24 13.31 -6.47
N GLU A 242 12.26 14.65 -6.48
CA GLU A 242 13.19 15.43 -5.67
C GLU A 242 12.94 15.23 -4.16
N LEU A 243 11.68 15.10 -3.75
CA LEU A 243 11.32 14.76 -2.39
C LEU A 243 11.86 13.38 -2.01
N LEU A 244 11.69 12.36 -2.88
CA LEU A 244 12.23 11.02 -2.66
C LEU A 244 13.75 11.02 -2.44
N ASP A 245 14.49 11.67 -3.35
CA ASP A 245 15.95 11.74 -3.31
C ASP A 245 16.45 12.46 -2.05
N LYS A 246 15.79 13.56 -1.67
CA LYS A 246 16.14 14.32 -0.48
C LYS A 246 15.87 13.56 0.80
N VAL A 247 14.74 12.88 0.92
CA VAL A 247 14.45 12.07 2.12
C VAL A 247 15.46 10.94 2.23
N THR A 248 15.71 10.21 1.13
CA THR A 248 16.68 9.10 1.09
C THR A 248 18.07 9.53 1.54
N SER A 249 18.57 10.66 1.03
CA SER A 249 19.87 11.19 1.45
C SER A 249 19.89 11.74 2.89
N SER A 250 18.76 12.28 3.36
CA SER A 250 18.63 12.87 4.70
C SER A 250 18.53 11.82 5.80
N ILE A 251 17.98 10.63 5.50
CA ILE A 251 17.97 9.47 6.41
C ILE A 251 19.40 9.09 6.81
N VAL A 252 20.32 9.01 5.83
CA VAL A 252 21.74 8.70 6.08
C VAL A 252 22.43 9.79 6.92
N ALA A 253 22.00 11.04 6.78
CA ALA A 253 22.56 12.18 7.48
C ALA A 253 21.96 12.40 8.89
N ASP A 254 20.95 11.63 9.29
CA ASP A 254 20.16 11.85 10.51
C ASP A 254 19.64 13.31 10.62
N ASN A 255 19.12 13.83 9.51
CA ASN A 255 18.56 15.17 9.40
C ASN A 255 17.28 15.16 8.56
N ILE A 256 16.32 14.36 9.01
CA ILE A 256 15.05 14.09 8.33
C ILE A 256 13.92 14.97 8.89
N PRO A 257 12.84 15.22 8.12
CA PRO A 257 11.66 15.88 8.65
C PRO A 257 10.94 14.98 9.66
N THR A 258 10.12 15.58 10.52
CA THR A 258 9.23 14.83 11.42
C THR A 258 8.17 14.04 10.64
N MET A 259 7.65 14.63 9.55
CA MET A 259 6.63 14.02 8.70
C MET A 259 6.78 14.43 7.25
N LEU A 260 6.21 13.63 6.34
CA LEU A 260 6.21 13.92 4.89
C LEU A 260 4.95 13.41 4.22
N ILE A 261 4.68 13.93 3.01
CA ILE A 261 3.82 13.23 2.06
C ILE A 261 4.68 12.31 1.19
N GLY A 262 4.24 11.09 0.95
CA GLY A 262 4.96 10.13 0.12
C GLY A 262 4.01 9.18 -0.59
N TYR A 263 4.40 8.73 -1.79
CA TYR A 263 3.72 7.59 -2.41
C TYR A 263 4.11 6.30 -1.67
N PRO A 264 3.26 5.27 -1.68
CA PRO A 264 3.56 4.01 -1.01
C PRO A 264 4.89 3.39 -1.44
N ASP A 265 5.21 3.41 -2.74
CA ASP A 265 6.47 2.92 -3.29
C ASP A 265 7.69 3.75 -2.85
N HIS A 266 7.50 5.01 -2.46
CA HIS A 266 8.55 5.83 -1.84
C HIS A 266 8.74 5.43 -0.37
N VAL A 267 7.63 5.20 0.36
CA VAL A 267 7.66 4.81 1.78
C VAL A 267 8.35 3.47 1.98
N VAL A 268 8.20 2.51 1.05
CA VAL A 268 8.95 1.24 1.10
C VAL A 268 10.47 1.45 1.17
N ASN A 269 11.00 2.44 0.44
CA ASN A 269 12.43 2.74 0.49
C ASN A 269 12.86 3.20 1.89
N TYR A 270 12.04 4.02 2.56
CA TYR A 270 12.33 4.52 3.90
C TYR A 270 12.17 3.44 4.97
N LEU A 271 11.23 2.51 4.77
CA LEU A 271 11.04 1.34 5.62
C LEU A 271 12.27 0.43 5.60
N SER A 272 12.90 0.25 4.43
CA SER A 272 14.14 -0.54 4.32
C SER A 272 15.31 0.03 5.14
N ALA A 273 15.24 1.32 5.49
CA ALA A 273 16.20 2.04 6.32
C ALA A 273 15.75 2.21 7.79
N ASP A 274 14.65 1.56 8.20
CA ASP A 274 14.03 1.71 9.53
C ASP A 274 13.73 3.17 9.91
N ALA A 275 13.36 4.00 8.93
CA ALA A 275 13.19 5.45 9.13
C ALA A 275 11.73 5.90 9.31
N VAL A 276 10.75 4.98 9.23
CA VAL A 276 9.31 5.29 9.34
C VAL A 276 8.75 4.78 10.66
N GLU A 277 7.96 5.62 11.33
CA GLU A 277 7.30 5.28 12.59
C GLU A 277 6.06 4.40 12.35
N PRO A 278 5.96 3.22 13.00
CA PRO A 278 4.72 2.44 13.04
C PRO A 278 3.61 3.20 13.76
N LEU A 279 2.43 3.32 13.13
CA LEU A 279 1.34 4.17 13.60
C LEU A 279 0.27 3.43 14.41
N ASP A 280 0.33 2.09 14.49
CA ASP A 280 -0.68 1.25 15.16
C ASP A 280 -0.92 1.66 16.63
N GLN A 281 0.16 1.99 17.35
CA GLN A 281 0.08 2.45 18.74
C GLN A 281 -0.60 3.81 18.89
N TYR A 282 -0.50 4.67 17.88
CA TYR A 282 -1.16 5.97 17.87
C TYR A 282 -2.63 5.81 17.47
N ALA A 283 -2.90 5.03 16.42
CA ALA A 283 -4.25 4.76 15.91
C ALA A 283 -5.14 4.08 16.95
N SER A 284 -4.57 3.20 17.77
CA SER A 284 -5.29 2.49 18.82
C SER A 284 -5.23 3.16 20.20
N HIS A 285 -4.58 4.34 20.32
CA HIS A 285 -4.42 5.01 21.61
C HIS A 285 -5.79 5.44 22.18
N PRO A 286 -6.09 5.22 23.47
CA PRO A 286 -7.40 5.53 24.05
C PRO A 286 -7.79 7.01 23.97
N GLU A 287 -6.82 7.92 23.97
CA GLU A 287 -7.06 9.37 23.90
C GLU A 287 -6.75 9.97 22.52
N HIS A 288 -5.81 9.38 21.78
CA HIS A 288 -5.26 9.95 20.54
C HIS A 288 -5.63 9.13 19.29
N GLY A 289 -6.30 8.01 19.50
CA GLY A 289 -6.68 7.05 18.47
C GLY A 289 -7.62 7.60 17.43
N ILE A 290 -7.79 6.82 16.38
CA ILE A 290 -8.56 7.19 15.20
C ILE A 290 -9.36 5.98 14.72
N GLU A 291 -10.62 6.21 14.37
CA GLU A 291 -11.47 5.16 13.82
C GLU A 291 -11.05 4.90 12.37
N LEU A 292 -10.36 3.77 12.14
CA LEU A 292 -9.86 3.42 10.81
C LEU A 292 -10.98 2.99 9.85
N ASN A 293 -12.09 2.48 10.37
CA ASN A 293 -13.25 2.04 9.57
C ASN A 293 -14.01 3.19 8.89
N ASP A 294 -13.78 4.44 9.29
CA ASP A 294 -14.32 5.62 8.62
C ASP A 294 -13.42 6.08 7.47
N PHE A 295 -12.23 5.50 7.27
CA PHE A 295 -11.48 5.71 6.03
C PHE A 295 -11.97 4.76 4.94
N VAL A 296 -11.82 5.18 3.68
CA VAL A 296 -12.01 4.27 2.54
C VAL A 296 -11.02 3.12 2.66
N GLN A 297 -11.52 1.89 2.71
CA GLN A 297 -10.73 0.71 3.06
C GLN A 297 -9.49 0.53 2.17
N SER A 298 -9.64 0.72 0.85
CA SER A 298 -8.53 0.57 -0.09
C SER A 298 -7.39 1.57 0.14
N TYR A 299 -7.68 2.74 0.73
CA TYR A 299 -6.65 3.71 1.12
C TYR A 299 -5.91 3.25 2.38
N ILE A 300 -6.57 2.58 3.32
CA ILE A 300 -5.91 1.99 4.50
C ILE A 300 -5.07 0.79 4.09
N ASP A 301 -5.60 -0.10 3.25
CA ASP A 301 -4.90 -1.30 2.79
C ASP A 301 -3.54 -0.96 2.14
N GLU A 302 -3.52 0.11 1.36
CA GLU A 302 -2.29 0.65 0.76
C GLU A 302 -1.25 1.08 1.81
N ASN A 303 -1.68 1.53 2.99
CA ASN A 303 -0.81 1.97 4.09
C ASN A 303 -0.45 0.84 5.09
N THR A 304 -1.03 -0.36 4.93
CA THR A 304 -0.78 -1.53 5.77
C THR A 304 -0.16 -2.70 5.00
N SER A 305 -0.11 -2.64 3.67
CA SER A 305 0.36 -3.75 2.81
C SER A 305 1.88 -3.92 2.70
N PHE A 306 2.65 -3.23 3.54
CA PHE A 306 4.12 -3.23 3.49
C PHE A 306 4.78 -4.44 4.14
N ASN A 307 4.07 -5.13 5.03
CA ASN A 307 4.53 -6.33 5.72
C ASN A 307 3.36 -7.29 5.97
N SER A 308 3.66 -8.53 6.38
CA SER A 308 2.65 -9.54 6.64
C SER A 308 1.84 -9.26 7.90
N GLU A 309 2.36 -8.45 8.82
CA GLU A 309 1.66 -8.03 10.04
C GLU A 309 0.54 -7.01 9.77
N GLY A 310 0.51 -6.36 8.61
CA GLY A 310 -0.45 -5.30 8.32
C GLY A 310 -0.18 -3.99 9.08
N THR A 311 1.08 -3.70 9.39
CA THR A 311 1.47 -2.51 10.20
C THR A 311 1.11 -1.21 9.47
N LEU A 312 0.44 -0.29 10.17
CA LEU A 312 0.08 1.00 9.61
C LEU A 312 1.29 1.94 9.55
N TYR A 313 1.73 2.34 8.35
CA TYR A 313 2.90 3.22 8.15
C TYR A 313 2.55 4.60 7.56
N GLY A 314 1.28 4.88 7.35
CA GLY A 314 0.83 6.19 6.91
C GLY A 314 -0.68 6.38 7.06
N LEU A 315 -1.12 7.63 6.95
CA LEU A 315 -2.53 7.98 6.81
C LEU A 315 -2.81 8.46 5.38
N PRO A 316 -3.91 8.01 4.76
CA PRO A 316 -4.37 8.54 3.48
C PRO A 316 -4.53 10.06 3.50
N PHE A 317 -4.07 10.76 2.47
CA PHE A 317 -4.27 12.22 2.37
C PHE A 317 -4.62 12.69 0.97
N ASN A 318 -3.72 12.49 0.00
CA ASN A 318 -3.92 12.94 -1.37
C ASN A 318 -4.36 11.76 -2.21
N LYS A 319 -5.67 11.52 -2.36
CA LYS A 319 -6.17 10.40 -3.16
C LYS A 319 -6.88 10.85 -4.41
N SER A 320 -6.51 10.27 -5.53
CA SER A 320 -6.99 10.63 -6.85
C SER A 320 -7.09 9.39 -7.73
N THR A 321 -7.89 9.51 -8.77
CA THR A 321 -7.94 8.57 -9.88
C THR A 321 -7.85 9.33 -11.20
N GLU A 322 -7.86 8.62 -12.31
CA GLU A 322 -7.85 9.19 -13.65
C GLU A 322 -9.27 9.29 -14.22
N VAL A 323 -9.57 10.37 -14.93
CA VAL A 323 -10.87 10.60 -15.58
C VAL A 323 -10.66 11.03 -17.02
N LEU A 324 -11.64 10.73 -17.88
CA LEU A 324 -11.69 11.24 -19.24
C LEU A 324 -12.17 12.70 -19.23
N ILE A 325 -11.41 13.57 -19.87
CA ILE A 325 -11.72 14.98 -20.09
C ILE A 325 -11.85 15.17 -21.60
N TYR A 326 -12.90 15.84 -22.06
CA TYR A 326 -13.15 16.01 -23.50
C TYR A 326 -13.65 17.41 -23.83
N ASN A 327 -13.40 17.86 -25.07
CA ASN A 327 -13.95 19.10 -25.59
C ASN A 327 -15.45 18.91 -25.85
N LYS A 328 -16.29 19.39 -24.93
CA LYS A 328 -17.74 19.17 -24.97
C LYS A 328 -18.39 19.86 -26.15
N ASP A 329 -17.93 21.05 -26.52
CA ASP A 329 -18.49 21.78 -27.66
C ASP A 329 -18.20 21.04 -28.98
N PHE A 330 -17.02 20.45 -29.14
CA PHE A 330 -16.72 19.60 -30.29
C PHE A 330 -17.67 18.40 -30.36
N PHE A 331 -17.96 17.76 -29.22
CA PHE A 331 -18.90 16.64 -29.15
C PHE A 331 -20.33 17.06 -29.51
N ASP A 332 -20.82 18.15 -28.91
CA ASP A 332 -22.19 18.65 -29.15
C ASP A 332 -22.37 19.10 -30.60
N ASN A 333 -21.40 19.80 -31.18
CA ASN A 333 -21.43 20.28 -32.56
C ASN A 333 -21.46 19.14 -33.58
N ASN A 334 -20.79 18.02 -33.26
CA ASN A 334 -20.73 16.84 -34.13
C ASN A 334 -21.74 15.75 -33.75
N SER A 335 -22.61 16.00 -32.76
CA SER A 335 -23.59 15.03 -32.25
C SER A 335 -22.95 13.71 -31.80
N LEU A 336 -21.77 13.78 -31.19
CA LEU A 336 -21.00 12.63 -30.70
C LEU A 336 -21.45 12.24 -29.28
N THR A 337 -21.37 10.95 -28.97
CA THR A 337 -21.57 10.43 -27.62
C THR A 337 -20.24 10.24 -26.92
N VAL A 338 -20.18 10.51 -25.62
CA VAL A 338 -18.98 10.29 -24.79
C VAL A 338 -18.57 8.81 -24.88
N PRO A 339 -17.30 8.50 -25.20
CA PRO A 339 -16.87 7.12 -25.39
C PRO A 339 -16.75 6.41 -24.04
N THR A 340 -17.22 5.17 -23.99
CA THR A 340 -17.07 4.24 -22.87
C THR A 340 -16.06 3.14 -23.16
N SER A 341 -15.64 2.99 -24.42
CA SER A 341 -14.68 1.98 -24.87
C SER A 341 -13.56 2.55 -25.74
N TRP A 342 -12.41 1.88 -25.78
CA TRP A 342 -11.30 2.28 -26.64
C TRP A 342 -11.60 2.21 -28.14
N VAL A 343 -12.56 1.37 -28.54
CA VAL A 343 -13.06 1.32 -29.93
C VAL A 343 -13.81 2.60 -30.28
N GLU A 344 -14.64 3.11 -29.36
CA GLU A 344 -15.34 4.39 -29.55
C GLU A 344 -14.37 5.57 -29.53
N VAL A 345 -13.34 5.54 -28.69
CA VAL A 345 -12.25 6.53 -28.74
C VAL A 345 -11.62 6.56 -30.13
N ALA A 346 -11.27 5.41 -30.70
CA ALA A 346 -10.70 5.35 -32.05
C ALA A 346 -11.64 5.91 -33.13
N ALA A 347 -12.95 5.64 -33.03
CA ALA A 347 -13.94 6.17 -33.98
C ALA A 347 -14.09 7.69 -33.87
N ILE A 348 -14.11 8.24 -32.65
CA ILE A 348 -14.14 9.70 -32.43
C ILE A 348 -12.85 10.35 -32.91
N SER A 349 -11.70 9.70 -32.68
CA SER A 349 -10.41 10.18 -33.19
C SER A 349 -10.36 10.22 -34.72
N GLU A 350 -11.02 9.30 -35.42
CA GLU A 350 -11.18 9.36 -36.88
C GLU A 350 -11.96 10.61 -37.30
N GLU A 351 -13.07 10.94 -36.63
CA GLU A 351 -13.83 12.17 -36.90
C GLU A 351 -13.00 13.44 -36.64
N VAL A 352 -12.23 13.47 -35.55
CA VAL A 352 -11.27 14.56 -35.31
C VAL A 352 -10.28 14.68 -36.47
N ARG A 353 -9.74 13.58 -37.00
CA ARG A 353 -8.79 13.61 -38.12
C ARG A 353 -9.41 13.98 -39.46
N ASN A 354 -10.72 13.80 -39.62
CA ASN A 354 -11.46 14.28 -40.79
C ASN A 354 -11.60 15.81 -40.78
N ASP A 355 -11.86 16.40 -39.61
CA ASP A 355 -12.02 17.85 -39.44
C ASP A 355 -10.68 18.59 -39.30
N TYR A 356 -9.70 17.96 -38.66
CA TYR A 356 -8.39 18.55 -38.33
C TYR A 356 -7.25 17.70 -38.90
N THR A 357 -6.67 18.16 -40.00
CA THR A 357 -5.69 17.40 -40.79
C THR A 357 -4.22 17.71 -40.47
N ALA A 358 -3.94 18.65 -39.56
CA ALA A 358 -2.57 18.96 -39.17
C ALA A 358 -1.91 17.76 -38.46
N ASP A 359 -0.67 17.44 -38.80
CA ASP A 359 0.03 16.23 -38.30
C ASP A 359 0.25 16.24 -36.78
N ASP A 360 0.19 17.40 -36.14
CA ASP A 360 0.34 17.57 -34.69
C ASP A 360 -0.99 17.60 -33.93
N VAL A 361 -2.10 17.26 -34.59
CA VAL A 361 -3.44 17.15 -33.97
C VAL A 361 -3.81 15.69 -33.77
N TYR A 362 -4.27 15.34 -32.57
CA TYR A 362 -4.66 13.98 -32.22
C TYR A 362 -6.11 13.95 -31.70
N GLY A 363 -6.77 12.79 -31.81
CA GLY A 363 -8.10 12.64 -31.19
C GLY A 363 -8.02 12.51 -29.67
N PHE A 364 -7.03 11.75 -29.19
CA PHE A 364 -6.87 11.40 -27.78
C PHE A 364 -5.40 11.49 -27.30
N ALA A 365 -5.18 11.85 -26.04
CA ALA A 365 -3.89 11.74 -25.38
C ALA A 365 -4.01 11.22 -23.94
N TYR A 366 -3.13 10.31 -23.55
CA TYR A 366 -3.03 9.85 -22.16
C TYR A 366 -1.97 10.69 -21.44
N ASP A 367 -2.33 11.38 -20.35
CA ASP A 367 -1.48 12.39 -19.70
C ASP A 367 -0.19 11.79 -19.10
N SER A 368 -0.26 10.58 -18.53
CA SER A 368 0.90 9.88 -17.96
C SER A 368 1.16 8.55 -18.68
N ALA A 369 2.37 8.39 -19.22
CA ALA A 369 2.77 7.15 -19.90
C ALA A 369 2.85 5.96 -18.93
N ALA A 370 3.37 6.17 -17.71
CA ALA A 370 3.35 5.16 -16.66
C ALA A 370 1.93 4.68 -16.31
N ASN A 371 0.99 5.61 -16.08
CA ASN A 371 -0.38 5.23 -15.73
C ASN A 371 -1.11 4.58 -16.91
N MET A 372 -0.90 5.08 -18.13
CA MET A 372 -1.38 4.43 -19.35
C MET A 372 -0.96 2.96 -19.35
N PHE A 373 0.32 2.68 -19.11
CA PHE A 373 0.83 1.31 -19.08
C PHE A 373 0.15 0.47 -18.00
N ILE A 374 0.11 0.96 -16.76
CA ILE A 374 -0.36 0.20 -15.60
C ILE A 374 -1.86 -0.09 -15.72
N THR A 375 -2.67 0.96 -15.95
CA THR A 375 -4.13 0.85 -16.10
C THR A 375 -4.50 -0.06 -17.26
N LEU A 376 -3.90 0.14 -18.44
CA LEU A 376 -4.29 -0.60 -19.63
C LEU A 376 -3.78 -2.05 -19.63
N THR A 377 -2.64 -2.32 -18.99
CA THR A 377 -2.18 -3.70 -18.77
C THR A 377 -3.24 -4.48 -17.98
N ARG A 378 -3.78 -3.90 -16.90
CA ARG A 378 -4.86 -4.52 -16.12
C ARG A 378 -6.15 -4.67 -16.92
N GLN A 379 -6.57 -3.66 -17.69
CA GLN A 379 -7.74 -3.78 -18.56
C GLN A 379 -7.61 -4.90 -19.60
N TRP A 380 -6.40 -5.16 -20.10
CA TRP A 380 -6.09 -6.30 -21.00
C TRP A 380 -5.93 -7.64 -20.29
N GLY A 381 -6.10 -7.70 -18.97
CA GLY A 381 -5.93 -8.91 -18.15
C GLY A 381 -4.48 -9.33 -17.97
N GLY A 382 -3.53 -8.41 -18.18
CA GLY A 382 -2.12 -8.60 -17.89
C GLY A 382 -1.78 -8.25 -16.45
N GLU A 383 -0.63 -8.75 -15.99
CA GLU A 383 -0.06 -8.42 -14.69
C GLU A 383 1.05 -7.38 -14.86
N TYR A 384 1.19 -6.46 -13.90
CA TYR A 384 2.21 -5.40 -13.93
C TYR A 384 3.38 -5.74 -13.00
N THR A 385 3.10 -5.79 -11.71
CA THR A 385 4.04 -6.15 -10.64
C THR A 385 3.31 -6.96 -9.58
N GLY A 386 4.06 -7.66 -8.74
CA GLY A 386 3.50 -8.49 -7.67
C GLY A 386 4.52 -8.80 -6.58
N ILE A 387 4.11 -9.62 -5.62
CA ILE A 387 4.97 -10.15 -4.57
C ILE A 387 4.94 -11.68 -4.65
N ASP A 388 6.12 -12.31 -4.64
CA ASP A 388 6.28 -13.75 -4.68
C ASP A 388 5.92 -14.42 -3.33
N ALA A 389 5.93 -15.75 -3.30
CA ALA A 389 5.65 -16.52 -2.08
C ALA A 389 6.65 -16.29 -0.93
N ASN A 390 7.80 -15.65 -1.21
CA ASN A 390 8.86 -15.32 -0.25
C ASN A 390 8.85 -13.84 0.15
N ALA A 391 7.80 -13.09 -0.18
CA ALA A 391 7.68 -11.65 0.05
C ALA A 391 8.67 -10.78 -0.73
N ASN A 392 9.23 -11.28 -1.84
CA ASN A 392 10.04 -10.49 -2.77
C ASN A 392 9.17 -9.86 -3.85
N GLY A 393 9.51 -8.65 -4.27
CA GLY A 393 8.87 -8.02 -5.41
C GLY A 393 9.22 -8.68 -6.74
N GLU A 394 8.22 -8.80 -7.62
CA GLU A 394 8.35 -9.34 -8.97
C GLU A 394 7.84 -8.35 -10.04
N TYR A 395 8.53 -8.33 -11.18
CA TYR A 395 8.14 -7.57 -12.36
C TYR A 395 7.46 -8.50 -13.36
N LEU A 396 6.15 -8.33 -13.56
CA LEU A 396 5.28 -9.28 -14.28
C LEU A 396 4.82 -8.77 -15.65
N PHE A 397 5.26 -7.56 -16.03
CA PHE A 397 4.76 -6.87 -17.22
C PHE A 397 5.28 -7.41 -18.56
N ASP A 398 6.24 -8.35 -18.58
CA ASP A 398 6.60 -9.10 -19.79
C ASP A 398 5.64 -10.28 -20.01
N ASN A 399 4.47 -9.97 -20.56
CA ASN A 399 3.44 -10.95 -20.86
C ASN A 399 2.72 -10.62 -22.18
N ALA A 400 1.94 -11.59 -22.68
CA ALA A 400 1.27 -11.48 -23.97
C ALA A 400 0.20 -10.36 -24.00
N GLN A 401 -0.46 -10.12 -22.88
CA GLN A 401 -1.51 -9.12 -22.70
C GLN A 401 -0.92 -7.71 -22.81
N THR A 402 0.19 -7.43 -22.12
CA THR A 402 0.94 -6.17 -22.24
C THR A 402 1.37 -5.92 -23.70
N ARG A 403 1.92 -6.94 -24.38
CA ARG A 403 2.33 -6.81 -25.78
C ARG A 403 1.14 -6.53 -26.71
N SER A 404 0.00 -7.16 -26.46
CA SER A 404 -1.23 -6.92 -27.20
C SER A 404 -1.77 -5.51 -26.99
N MET A 405 -1.75 -5.02 -25.74
CA MET A 405 -2.15 -3.65 -25.38
C MET A 405 -1.27 -2.63 -26.10
N LEU A 406 0.07 -2.74 -25.99
CA LEU A 406 1.01 -1.84 -26.66
C LEU A 406 0.86 -1.86 -28.18
N THR A 407 0.63 -3.05 -28.76
CA THR A 407 0.39 -3.18 -30.21
C THR A 407 -0.86 -2.43 -30.65
N TYR A 408 -1.95 -2.53 -29.87
CA TYR A 408 -3.20 -1.84 -30.17
C TYR A 408 -3.01 -0.31 -30.16
N PHE A 409 -2.43 0.24 -29.10
CA PHE A 409 -2.23 1.69 -28.99
C PHE A 409 -1.18 2.25 -29.95
N LYS A 410 -0.13 1.49 -30.27
CA LYS A 410 0.79 1.87 -31.36
C LYS A 410 0.09 1.94 -32.72
N GLY A 411 -0.86 1.04 -32.98
CA GLY A 411 -1.68 1.09 -34.20
C GLY A 411 -2.58 2.33 -34.27
N LEU A 412 -3.08 2.82 -33.13
CA LEU A 412 -3.84 4.07 -33.07
C LEU A 412 -2.94 5.30 -33.22
N GLU A 413 -1.74 5.28 -32.64
CA GLU A 413 -0.76 6.35 -32.79
C GLU A 413 -0.33 6.55 -34.24
N GLN A 414 -0.12 5.47 -34.99
CA GLN A 414 0.21 5.53 -36.43
C GLN A 414 -0.86 6.19 -37.32
N GLN A 415 -2.06 6.40 -36.78
CA GLN A 415 -3.18 7.09 -37.43
C GLN A 415 -3.41 8.50 -36.87
N ASN A 416 -2.54 8.97 -35.98
CA ASN A 416 -2.72 10.19 -35.18
C ASN A 416 -3.98 10.15 -34.29
N TYR A 417 -4.44 8.97 -33.87
CA TYR A 417 -5.65 8.85 -33.06
C TYR A 417 -5.38 8.96 -31.56
N VAL A 418 -4.27 8.39 -31.10
CA VAL A 418 -3.83 8.38 -29.71
C VAL A 418 -2.38 8.82 -29.63
N THR A 419 -2.00 9.58 -28.61
CA THR A 419 -0.61 9.90 -28.32
C THR A 419 -0.34 10.13 -26.82
N LEU A 420 0.86 10.57 -26.50
CA LEU A 420 1.30 11.03 -25.19
C LEU A 420 1.77 12.50 -25.29
N PRO A 421 1.84 13.25 -24.16
CA PRO A 421 2.31 14.64 -24.14
C PRO A 421 3.67 14.87 -24.81
N GLN A 422 4.53 13.85 -24.77
CA GLN A 422 5.90 13.91 -25.32
C GLN A 422 5.92 14.12 -26.84
N ALA A 423 4.83 13.81 -27.56
CA ALA A 423 4.71 14.15 -28.98
C ALA A 423 4.71 15.67 -29.25
N TRP A 424 4.39 16.49 -28.22
CA TRP A 424 4.45 17.95 -28.26
C TRP A 424 5.58 18.52 -27.39
N GLU A 425 6.55 17.70 -26.97
CA GLU A 425 7.62 18.10 -26.05
C GLU A 425 7.05 18.70 -24.74
N GLN A 426 5.92 18.17 -24.27
CA GLN A 426 5.27 18.57 -23.01
C GLN A 426 5.33 17.44 -21.98
N ASP A 427 5.23 17.83 -20.71
CA ASP A 427 5.07 16.89 -19.59
C ASP A 427 3.61 16.46 -19.39
N TYR A 428 2.65 17.30 -19.81
CA TYR A 428 1.21 17.10 -19.61
C TYR A 428 0.41 17.36 -20.88
N ALA A 429 -0.72 16.67 -21.05
CA ALA A 429 -1.65 16.81 -22.17
C ALA A 429 -2.55 18.04 -22.05
N SER A 430 -2.59 18.67 -20.87
CA SER A 430 -3.49 19.79 -20.57
C SER A 430 -3.27 21.01 -21.46
N ASP A 431 -2.02 21.40 -21.73
CA ASP A 431 -1.71 22.51 -22.63
C ASP A 431 -2.05 22.19 -24.10
N PRO A 432 -1.66 21.03 -24.67
CA PRO A 432 -2.17 20.60 -25.97
C PRO A 432 -3.70 20.58 -26.07
N PHE A 433 -4.38 20.11 -25.03
CA PHE A 433 -5.85 20.04 -24.98
C PHE A 433 -6.50 21.42 -25.02
N LYS A 434 -6.06 22.36 -24.17
CA LYS A 434 -6.55 23.76 -24.18
C LYS A 434 -6.30 24.49 -25.50
N ASN A 435 -5.29 24.07 -26.25
CA ASN A 435 -4.93 24.62 -27.56
C ASN A 435 -5.56 23.85 -28.73
N GLU A 436 -6.53 22.97 -28.47
CA GLU A 436 -7.23 22.15 -29.48
C GLU A 436 -6.28 21.32 -30.36
N LYS A 437 -5.13 20.91 -29.80
CA LYS A 437 -4.23 19.91 -30.41
C LYS A 437 -4.66 18.49 -30.08
N VAL A 438 -5.49 18.32 -29.06
CA VAL A 438 -6.15 17.07 -28.73
C VAL A 438 -7.55 17.32 -28.20
N PHE A 439 -8.50 16.42 -28.46
CA PHE A 439 -9.93 16.64 -28.17
C PHE A 439 -10.45 15.80 -27.01
N MET A 440 -9.68 14.78 -26.60
CA MET A 440 -9.93 13.94 -25.44
C MET A 440 -8.62 13.68 -24.71
N THR A 441 -8.63 13.68 -23.38
CA THR A 441 -7.47 13.28 -22.58
C THR A 441 -7.88 12.52 -21.34
N VAL A 442 -7.08 11.55 -20.92
CA VAL A 442 -7.19 10.94 -19.59
C VAL A 442 -6.11 11.54 -18.70
N GLY A 443 -6.52 12.07 -17.55
CA GLY A 443 -5.64 12.67 -16.56
C GLY A 443 -6.21 12.62 -15.15
N SER A 444 -5.42 13.06 -14.16
CA SER A 444 -5.81 13.01 -12.76
C SER A 444 -6.99 13.94 -12.43
N THR A 445 -7.92 13.44 -11.63
CA THR A 445 -8.94 14.25 -10.91
C THR A 445 -8.35 15.48 -10.22
N ALA A 446 -7.19 15.35 -9.56
CA ALA A 446 -6.50 16.46 -8.88
C ALA A 446 -5.78 17.44 -9.82
N GLY A 447 -5.83 17.17 -11.13
CA GLY A 447 -5.29 18.01 -12.20
C GLY A 447 -6.35 18.59 -13.13
N ILE A 448 -7.64 18.42 -12.82
CA ILE A 448 -8.74 18.84 -13.71
C ILE A 448 -8.67 20.34 -14.05
N THR A 449 -8.27 21.18 -13.10
CA THR A 449 -8.21 22.64 -13.30
C THR A 449 -7.16 23.06 -14.34
N TYR A 450 -6.14 22.25 -14.60
CA TYR A 450 -5.14 22.53 -15.63
C TYR A 450 -5.68 22.37 -17.06
N ASN A 451 -6.77 21.61 -17.22
CA ASN A 451 -7.41 21.33 -18.50
C ASN A 451 -8.48 22.37 -18.88
N ILE A 452 -8.78 23.33 -17.98
CA ILE A 452 -9.80 24.36 -18.25
C ILE A 452 -9.23 25.36 -19.26
N PRO A 453 -9.85 25.51 -20.44
CA PRO A 453 -9.37 26.46 -21.44
C PRO A 453 -9.55 27.91 -20.98
N ALA A 454 -8.58 28.76 -21.37
CA ALA A 454 -8.62 30.18 -21.05
C ALA A 454 -9.83 30.85 -21.71
N GLU A 455 -10.39 31.86 -21.04
CA GLU A 455 -11.50 32.68 -21.56
C GLU A 455 -12.76 31.90 -21.97
N GLY A 456 -12.87 30.61 -21.60
CA GLY A 456 -13.99 29.75 -21.99
C GLY A 456 -14.07 29.54 -23.50
N THR A 457 -12.94 29.36 -24.18
CA THR A 457 -12.91 29.11 -25.63
C THR A 457 -13.72 27.88 -26.04
N PHE A 458 -13.84 26.89 -25.17
CA PHE A 458 -14.81 25.79 -25.26
C PHE A 458 -15.21 25.29 -23.86
N GLU A 459 -16.35 24.64 -23.73
CA GLU A 459 -16.70 23.89 -22.51
C GLU A 459 -16.02 22.51 -22.49
N ILE A 460 -15.54 22.08 -21.32
CA ILE A 460 -15.04 20.72 -21.11
C ILE A 460 -16.14 19.83 -20.52
N GLY A 461 -16.13 18.57 -20.90
CA GLY A 461 -16.86 17.51 -20.22
C GLY A 461 -15.90 16.58 -19.48
N VAL A 462 -16.42 15.88 -18.47
CA VAL A 462 -15.66 14.89 -17.70
C VAL A 462 -16.49 13.61 -17.57
N ALA A 463 -15.86 12.45 -17.68
CA ALA A 463 -16.48 11.14 -17.61
C ALA A 463 -15.50 10.08 -17.08
N PRO A 464 -15.98 8.87 -16.69
CA PRO A 464 -15.11 7.74 -16.40
C PRO A 464 -14.17 7.41 -17.57
N ILE A 465 -13.03 6.79 -17.27
CA ILE A 465 -12.10 6.40 -18.34
C ILE A 465 -12.72 5.27 -19.21
N PRO A 466 -12.42 5.25 -20.52
CA PRO A 466 -12.83 4.15 -21.39
C PRO A 466 -12.29 2.80 -20.91
N GLN A 467 -13.06 1.74 -21.15
CA GLN A 467 -12.72 0.37 -20.75
C GLN A 467 -12.48 -0.51 -21.99
N TYR A 468 -11.59 -1.49 -21.86
CA TYR A 468 -11.35 -2.49 -22.90
C TYR A 468 -12.36 -3.63 -22.88
N ASP A 469 -12.65 -4.16 -21.70
CA ASP A 469 -13.58 -5.26 -21.46
C ASP A 469 -14.49 -4.92 -20.28
N GLU A 470 -15.80 -4.99 -20.49
CA GLU A 470 -16.82 -4.72 -19.48
C GLU A 470 -16.74 -5.67 -18.27
N ASN A 471 -16.16 -6.86 -18.45
CA ASN A 471 -15.98 -7.85 -17.38
C ASN A 471 -14.63 -7.69 -16.66
N ASN A 472 -13.76 -6.79 -17.12
CA ASN A 472 -12.41 -6.60 -16.60
C ASN A 472 -12.05 -5.09 -16.50
N LYS A 473 -12.99 -4.31 -15.95
CA LYS A 473 -12.81 -2.86 -15.79
C LYS A 473 -11.72 -2.56 -14.77
N HIS A 474 -10.87 -1.58 -15.09
CA HIS A 474 -9.79 -1.15 -14.22
C HIS A 474 -9.46 0.32 -14.45
N VAL A 475 -9.23 1.05 -13.37
CA VAL A 475 -8.61 2.38 -13.37
C VAL A 475 -7.71 2.51 -12.15
N ILE A 476 -6.51 3.06 -12.33
CA ILE A 476 -5.59 3.17 -11.21
C ILE A 476 -6.09 4.21 -10.20
N GLN A 477 -5.92 3.88 -8.93
CA GLN A 477 -6.00 4.80 -7.80
C GLN A 477 -4.58 5.18 -7.38
N GLN A 478 -4.35 6.46 -7.12
CA GLN A 478 -3.02 6.99 -6.86
C GLN A 478 -3.06 8.13 -5.86
N GLY A 479 -1.88 8.46 -5.35
CA GLY A 479 -1.60 9.69 -4.63
C GLY A 479 -0.98 9.44 -3.26
N THR A 480 -0.50 10.51 -2.64
CA THR A 480 0.39 10.42 -1.47
C THR A 480 -0.34 10.26 -0.15
N ASN A 481 0.35 9.61 0.78
CA ASN A 481 -0.04 9.43 2.18
C ASN A 481 0.84 10.29 3.08
N ILE A 482 0.39 10.55 4.29
CA ILE A 482 1.21 11.17 5.34
C ILE A 482 1.92 10.07 6.12
N SER A 483 3.25 10.12 6.15
CA SER A 483 4.07 9.25 7.01
C SER A 483 4.81 10.08 8.06
N ILE A 484 4.94 9.53 9.26
CA ILE A 484 5.76 10.09 10.34
C ILE A 484 7.10 9.36 10.32
N LEU A 485 8.19 10.10 10.39
CA LEU A 485 9.52 9.52 10.40
C LEU A 485 10.03 9.39 11.84
N LYS A 486 11.01 8.50 12.00
CA LYS A 486 11.71 8.29 13.27
C LYS A 486 13.22 8.32 13.07
N SER A 487 13.89 8.87 14.06
CA SER A 487 15.34 8.89 14.20
C SER A 487 15.70 9.28 15.64
N ASP A 488 16.98 9.19 16.00
CA ASP A 488 17.47 9.67 17.31
C ASP A 488 17.27 11.19 17.51
N SER A 489 17.10 11.93 16.40
CA SER A 489 16.87 13.37 16.37
C SER A 489 15.40 13.78 16.52
N ILE A 490 14.44 12.84 16.43
CA ILE A 490 13.00 13.12 16.56
C ILE A 490 12.48 12.50 17.87
N SER A 491 12.02 13.34 18.79
CA SER A 491 11.45 12.94 20.07
C SER A 491 10.04 12.35 19.94
N ASP A 492 9.62 11.58 20.95
CA ASP A 492 8.24 11.05 21.02
C ASP A 492 7.18 12.16 21.09
N GLN A 493 7.53 13.36 21.57
CA GLN A 493 6.65 14.52 21.59
C GLN A 493 6.45 15.12 20.19
N GLU A 494 7.49 15.18 19.38
CA GLU A 494 7.40 15.60 17.98
C GLU A 494 6.59 14.59 17.16
N LYS A 495 6.80 13.28 17.38
CA LYS A 495 5.99 12.23 16.72
C LYS A 495 4.53 12.29 17.12
N LEU A 496 4.22 12.52 18.41
CA LEU A 496 2.84 12.71 18.87
C LEU A 496 2.20 13.96 18.25
N ALA A 497 2.91 15.09 18.19
CA ALA A 497 2.42 16.31 17.55
C ALA A 497 2.15 16.10 16.06
N ALA A 498 3.06 15.43 15.35
CA ALA A 498 2.89 15.06 13.94
C ALA A 498 1.69 14.12 13.73
N TRP A 499 1.47 13.15 14.63
CA TRP A 499 0.29 12.27 14.60
C TRP A 499 -1.01 13.06 14.76
N LEU A 500 -1.07 13.94 15.75
CA LEU A 500 -2.26 14.77 15.99
C LEU A 500 -2.54 15.69 14.81
N PHE A 501 -1.51 16.24 14.17
CA PHE A 501 -1.67 17.05 12.97
C PHE A 501 -2.12 16.21 11.76
N ALA A 502 -1.56 15.01 11.55
CA ALA A 502 -2.00 14.10 10.50
C ALA A 502 -3.48 13.67 10.70
N LYS A 503 -3.89 13.44 11.95
CA LYS A 503 -5.30 13.19 12.31
C LYS A 503 -6.19 14.40 12.02
N TYR A 504 -5.71 15.61 12.27
CA TYR A 504 -6.43 16.85 11.94
C TYR A 504 -6.62 17.00 10.42
N LEU A 505 -5.54 16.85 9.65
CA LEU A 505 -5.55 16.92 8.19
C LEU A 505 -6.48 15.88 7.53
N THR A 506 -6.70 14.75 8.21
CA THR A 506 -7.56 13.67 7.74
C THR A 506 -8.91 13.64 8.46
N SER A 507 -9.28 14.70 9.18
CA SER A 507 -10.63 14.82 9.76
C SER A 507 -11.68 14.98 8.65
N PRO A 508 -12.95 14.60 8.89
CA PRO A 508 -14.01 14.74 7.89
C PRO A 508 -14.12 16.15 7.30
N ASP A 509 -14.07 17.18 8.15
CA ASP A 509 -14.16 18.58 7.71
C ASP A 509 -12.96 18.98 6.82
N VAL A 510 -11.73 18.69 7.25
CA VAL A 510 -10.53 19.07 6.49
C VAL A 510 -10.42 18.27 5.20
N THR A 511 -10.75 16.97 5.20
CA THR A 511 -10.69 16.17 3.96
C THR A 511 -11.78 16.58 2.96
N THR A 512 -12.95 17.01 3.42
CA THR A 512 -14.01 17.59 2.57
C THR A 512 -13.52 18.90 1.93
N ASP A 513 -13.01 19.85 2.73
CA ASP A 513 -12.51 21.13 2.22
C ASP A 513 -11.32 20.93 1.26
N TRP A 514 -10.38 20.05 1.61
CA TRP A 514 -9.24 19.70 0.75
C TRP A 514 -9.70 19.15 -0.59
N ALA A 515 -10.68 18.24 -0.60
CA ALA A 515 -11.20 17.66 -1.83
C ALA A 515 -11.86 18.71 -2.74
N ILE A 516 -12.70 19.58 -2.16
CA ILE A 516 -13.39 20.65 -2.87
C ILE A 516 -12.40 21.66 -3.48
N LYS A 517 -11.36 22.03 -2.72
CA LYS A 517 -10.36 23.02 -3.16
C LYS A 517 -9.37 22.48 -4.19
N THR A 518 -9.09 21.17 -4.21
CA THR A 518 -7.93 20.63 -4.93
C THR A 518 -8.25 19.63 -6.04
N GLY A 519 -9.44 19.02 -6.02
CA GLY A 519 -9.78 17.89 -6.91
C GLY A 519 -9.24 16.54 -6.46
N TYR A 520 -8.57 16.47 -5.31
CA TYR A 520 -8.41 15.20 -4.62
C TYR A 520 -9.76 14.68 -4.12
N LEU A 521 -9.82 13.39 -3.82
CA LEU A 521 -10.98 12.71 -3.28
C LEU A 521 -10.90 12.71 -1.74
N PRO A 522 -12.04 12.78 -1.03
CA PRO A 522 -12.06 12.62 0.40
C PRO A 522 -11.45 11.28 0.81
N VAL A 523 -10.79 11.22 1.96
CA VAL A 523 -10.22 9.95 2.47
C VAL A 523 -11.13 9.23 3.46
N ARG A 524 -12.21 9.88 3.86
CA ARG A 524 -13.18 9.44 4.88
C ARG A 524 -14.54 9.13 4.28
N GLU A 525 -15.13 7.99 4.58
CA GLU A 525 -16.50 7.65 4.20
C GLU A 525 -17.52 8.68 4.73
N SER A 526 -17.35 9.16 5.96
CA SER A 526 -18.19 10.23 6.52
C SER A 526 -18.18 11.52 5.69
N ALA A 527 -17.05 11.86 5.05
CA ALA A 527 -16.94 13.03 4.16
C ALA A 527 -17.72 12.85 2.85
N TYR A 528 -17.79 11.63 2.30
CA TYR A 528 -18.64 11.31 1.14
C TYR A 528 -20.13 11.52 1.43
N THR A 529 -20.53 11.40 2.70
CA THR A 529 -21.93 11.53 3.15
C THR A 529 -22.27 12.88 3.77
N SER A 530 -21.33 13.83 3.79
CA SER A 530 -21.58 15.15 4.38
C SER A 530 -22.48 16.01 3.49
N ASP A 531 -23.30 16.87 4.12
CA ASP A 531 -24.18 17.79 3.39
C ASP A 531 -23.38 18.73 2.48
N GLU A 532 -22.22 19.18 2.94
CA GLU A 532 -21.32 20.05 2.19
C GLU A 532 -20.79 19.37 0.94
N TYR A 533 -20.30 18.13 1.04
CA TYR A 533 -19.78 17.41 -0.12
C TYR A 533 -20.91 17.01 -1.08
N ALA A 534 -22.08 16.63 -0.57
CA ALA A 534 -23.25 16.35 -1.40
C ALA A 534 -23.71 17.60 -2.18
N GLN A 535 -23.67 18.79 -1.57
CA GLN A 535 -23.96 20.05 -2.25
C GLN A 535 -22.90 20.36 -3.31
N PHE A 536 -21.62 20.15 -3.00
CA PHE A 536 -20.53 20.31 -3.97
C PHE A 536 -20.71 19.39 -5.19
N LEU A 537 -21.15 18.14 -4.99
CA LEU A 537 -21.41 17.20 -6.08
C LEU A 537 -22.59 17.63 -6.99
N ASP A 538 -23.55 18.40 -6.46
CA ASP A 538 -24.61 19.06 -7.24
C ASP A 538 -24.08 20.36 -7.88
N TYR A 539 -23.20 20.22 -8.87
CA TYR A 539 -22.54 21.34 -9.56
C TYR A 539 -23.46 22.15 -10.49
N SER A 540 -24.78 21.95 -10.43
CA SER A 540 -25.76 22.59 -11.33
C SER A 540 -25.70 24.12 -11.28
N ASP A 541 -25.40 24.69 -10.10
CA ASP A 541 -25.24 26.13 -9.86
C ASP A 541 -23.76 26.55 -9.64
N ALA A 542 -22.80 25.61 -9.73
CA ALA A 542 -21.39 25.88 -9.46
C ALA A 542 -20.72 26.67 -10.62
N THR A 543 -19.72 27.48 -10.27
CA THR A 543 -18.96 28.29 -11.25
C THR A 543 -17.45 28.17 -11.04
N GLY A 544 -16.66 28.51 -12.06
CA GLY A 544 -15.20 28.46 -11.98
C GLY A 544 -14.66 27.04 -11.78
N ASN A 545 -13.57 26.91 -11.04
CA ASN A 545 -12.88 25.63 -10.83
C ASN A 545 -13.77 24.60 -10.11
N GLU A 546 -14.61 25.03 -9.19
CA GLU A 546 -15.46 24.15 -8.38
C GLU A 546 -16.39 23.29 -9.24
N LYS A 547 -16.98 23.86 -10.31
CA LYS A 547 -17.80 23.12 -11.29
C LYS A 547 -17.03 21.91 -11.83
N TYR A 548 -15.80 22.13 -12.29
CA TYR A 548 -15.01 21.09 -12.94
C TYR A 548 -14.40 20.09 -11.95
N ILE A 549 -14.02 20.55 -10.75
CA ILE A 549 -13.61 19.67 -9.65
C ILE A 549 -14.76 18.73 -9.27
N SER A 550 -15.99 19.24 -9.18
CA SER A 550 -17.18 18.44 -8.92
C SER A 550 -17.50 17.46 -10.05
N MET A 551 -17.37 17.87 -11.31
CA MET A 551 -17.52 16.95 -12.45
C MET A 551 -16.50 15.80 -12.41
N ALA A 552 -15.25 16.10 -12.07
CA ALA A 552 -14.19 15.08 -11.92
C ALA A 552 -14.45 14.15 -10.73
N ALA A 553 -14.93 14.68 -9.60
CA ALA A 553 -15.37 13.87 -8.48
C ALA A 553 -16.50 12.93 -8.90
N ASN A 554 -17.58 13.42 -9.52
CA ASN A 554 -18.69 12.57 -9.98
C ASN A 554 -18.22 11.44 -10.92
N ALA A 555 -17.34 11.74 -11.88
CA ALA A 555 -16.77 10.73 -12.77
C ALA A 555 -15.94 9.68 -12.01
N ALA A 556 -15.16 10.10 -11.00
CA ALA A 556 -14.42 9.18 -10.14
C ALA A 556 -15.36 8.26 -9.33
N TYR A 557 -16.48 8.79 -8.83
CA TYR A 557 -17.47 8.00 -8.10
C TYR A 557 -18.11 6.91 -8.95
N GLU A 558 -18.38 7.19 -10.22
CA GLU A 558 -18.95 6.22 -11.17
C GLU A 558 -18.01 5.02 -11.43
N GLN A 559 -16.71 5.17 -11.14
CA GLN A 559 -15.70 4.13 -11.36
C GLN A 559 -15.06 3.56 -10.09
N LYS A 560 -15.57 3.92 -8.91
CA LYS A 560 -15.00 3.52 -7.61
C LYS A 560 -14.90 2.00 -7.43
N ASP A 561 -15.84 1.24 -8.00
CA ASP A 561 -15.92 -0.21 -7.81
C ASP A 561 -14.84 -0.98 -8.59
N PHE A 562 -14.12 -0.30 -9.48
CA PHE A 562 -13.02 -0.89 -10.27
C PHE A 562 -11.73 -0.07 -10.21
N MET A 563 -11.60 0.77 -9.19
CA MET A 563 -10.32 1.38 -8.82
C MET A 563 -9.38 0.31 -8.24
N PHE A 564 -8.10 0.38 -8.58
CA PHE A 564 -7.09 -0.54 -8.03
C PHE A 564 -5.80 0.17 -7.65
N VAL A 565 -5.08 -0.45 -6.72
CA VAL A 565 -3.69 -0.14 -6.39
C VAL A 565 -2.87 -1.42 -6.50
N ASP A 566 -1.61 -1.31 -6.91
CA ASP A 566 -0.67 -2.41 -6.85
C ASP A 566 0.08 -2.39 -5.52
N GLN A 567 0.34 -3.57 -4.96
CA GLN A 567 1.08 -3.69 -3.71
C GLN A 567 2.52 -3.18 -3.90
N PRO A 568 2.99 -2.20 -3.09
CA PRO A 568 4.31 -1.62 -3.25
C PRO A 568 5.40 -2.54 -2.66
N PHE A 569 6.58 -2.53 -3.29
CA PHE A 569 7.79 -3.17 -2.78
C PHE A 569 9.04 -2.36 -3.15
N SER A 570 10.19 -2.75 -2.60
CA SER A 570 11.48 -2.11 -2.90
C SER A 570 11.84 -2.31 -4.37
N GLY A 571 11.66 -1.28 -5.19
CA GLY A 571 11.84 -1.34 -6.64
C GLY A 571 10.62 -0.90 -7.43
N SER A 572 9.43 -0.81 -6.82
CA SER A 572 8.20 -0.36 -7.50
C SER A 572 8.34 1.03 -8.13
N SER A 573 8.99 1.98 -7.44
CA SER A 573 9.25 3.32 -7.99
C SER A 573 10.12 3.28 -9.25
N LYS A 574 11.14 2.42 -9.24
CA LYS A 574 12.02 2.20 -10.40
C LYS A 574 11.25 1.53 -11.54
N ALA A 575 10.44 0.51 -11.25
CA ALA A 575 9.57 -0.12 -12.25
C ALA A 575 8.62 0.86 -12.90
N ARG A 576 8.02 1.76 -12.12
CA ARG A 576 7.13 2.81 -12.64
C ARG A 576 7.88 3.73 -13.62
N ALA A 577 9.08 4.18 -13.26
CA ALA A 577 9.93 4.98 -14.16
C ALA A 577 10.34 4.21 -15.43
N GLN A 578 10.62 2.91 -15.33
CA GLN A 578 10.98 2.11 -16.50
C GLN A 578 9.81 1.87 -17.44
N VAL A 579 8.59 1.63 -16.93
CA VAL A 579 7.41 1.48 -17.81
C VAL A 579 6.94 2.80 -18.41
N ASP A 580 7.19 3.93 -17.75
CA ASP A 580 7.02 5.27 -18.34
C ASP A 580 7.89 5.45 -19.60
N SER A 581 9.19 5.19 -19.45
CA SER A 581 10.18 5.24 -20.54
C SER A 581 9.85 4.25 -21.65
N LEU A 582 9.51 3.01 -21.30
CA LEU A 582 9.08 1.96 -22.25
C LEU A 582 7.89 2.45 -23.08
N THR A 583 6.83 2.94 -22.42
CA THR A 583 5.60 3.34 -23.10
C THR A 583 5.85 4.52 -24.03
N THR A 584 6.64 5.50 -23.58
CA THR A 584 7.06 6.63 -24.40
C THR A 584 7.84 6.18 -25.63
N GLN A 585 8.81 5.26 -25.45
CA GLN A 585 9.63 4.70 -26.54
C GLN A 585 8.82 3.92 -27.58
N VAL A 586 7.73 3.25 -27.16
CA VAL A 586 6.87 2.49 -28.05
C VAL A 586 5.85 3.38 -28.76
N ILE A 587 5.16 4.25 -28.01
CA ILE A 587 4.06 5.05 -28.55
C ILE A 587 4.60 6.20 -29.39
N VAL A 588 5.43 7.07 -28.81
CA VAL A 588 5.95 8.28 -29.49
C VAL A 588 7.28 7.99 -30.22
N GLY A 589 8.03 6.97 -29.78
CA GLY A 589 9.28 6.57 -30.40
C GLY A 589 9.14 5.49 -31.50
N ASP A 590 10.32 5.01 -31.94
CA ASP A 590 10.49 3.99 -32.98
C ASP A 590 11.00 2.64 -32.42
N VAL A 591 10.99 2.46 -31.09
CA VAL A 591 11.51 1.24 -30.45
C VAL A 591 10.47 0.13 -30.55
N SER A 592 10.89 -1.08 -30.93
CA SER A 592 9.97 -2.22 -30.94
C SER A 592 9.53 -2.59 -29.52
N ILE A 593 8.31 -3.10 -29.39
CA ILE A 593 7.74 -3.52 -28.10
C ILE A 593 8.65 -4.51 -27.36
N ASP A 594 9.20 -5.51 -28.06
CA ASP A 594 10.14 -6.48 -27.50
C ASP A 594 11.42 -5.82 -26.97
N GLN A 595 11.98 -4.87 -27.72
CA GLN A 595 13.19 -4.17 -27.31
C GLN A 595 12.92 -3.22 -26.13
N ALA A 596 11.79 -2.51 -26.12
CA ALA A 596 11.43 -1.60 -25.06
C ALA A 596 11.20 -2.34 -23.73
N ILE A 597 10.50 -3.49 -23.76
CA ILE A 597 10.34 -4.36 -22.58
C ILE A 597 11.70 -4.88 -22.09
N ALA A 598 12.56 -5.36 -23.00
CA ALA A 598 13.89 -5.85 -22.63
C ALA A 598 14.77 -4.74 -22.02
N ASN A 599 14.71 -3.51 -22.55
CA ASN A 599 15.42 -2.36 -22.00
C ASN A 599 14.94 -2.06 -20.57
N ALA A 600 13.62 -2.01 -20.36
CA ALA A 600 13.02 -1.73 -19.06
C ALA A 600 13.43 -2.77 -18.01
N LEU A 601 13.37 -4.07 -18.35
CA LEU A 601 13.78 -5.15 -17.45
C LEU A 601 15.28 -5.13 -17.14
N ALA A 602 16.13 -4.85 -18.13
CA ALA A 602 17.58 -4.76 -17.93
C ALA A 602 17.99 -3.64 -16.97
N GLU A 603 17.19 -2.57 -16.88
CA GLU A 603 17.40 -1.50 -15.90
C GLU A 603 16.85 -1.87 -14.52
N LEU A 604 16.06 -2.95 -14.37
CA LEU A 604 15.51 -3.39 -13.08
C LEU A 604 16.33 -4.48 -12.39
N GLU A 605 17.12 -5.24 -13.15
CA GLU A 605 18.20 -6.12 -12.66
C GLU A 605 19.38 -5.33 -12.08
#